data_AF-A0A1F3N3T9-F1
#
_entry.id   AF-A0A1F3N3T9-F1
#
_cell.length_a   1.000
_cell.length_b   1.000
_cell.length_c   1.000
_cell.angle_alpha   90.00
_cell.angle_beta   90.00
_cell.angle_gamma   90.00
#
_symmetry.space_group_name_H-M   'P 1'
#
loop_
_entity.id
_entity.type
_entity.pdbx_description
1 polymer ?
#
loop_
_entity_poly.entity_id
_entity_poly.type
_entity_poly.pdbx_seq_one_letter_code
_entity_poly.pdbx_strand_id
1 'polypeptide(L)'
;MNNAVKTGLSVIDASAAMEGNGPSDGTLVDMGLIIAGTCPLAADMVGAVLMGFETDEVPAIVLAHKSGMLPLTFDEIEIRGLRIDQCKRHFVKPEIMKRTDINKFWGVKEL
;
A
#
# COMPACT_ATOMS: atom_id res chain seq x y z
N MET A 1 -4.13 6.46 -6.72
CA MET A 1 -2.86 6.72 -7.43
C MET A 1 -3.03 7.88 -8.41
N ASN A 2 -1.92 8.48 -8.89
CA ASN A 2 -1.99 9.50 -9.93
C ASN A 2 -2.55 8.92 -11.24
N ASN A 3 -3.65 9.49 -11.72
CA ASN A 3 -4.25 9.16 -13.01
C ASN A 3 -4.42 10.40 -13.91
N ALA A 4 -3.97 11.56 -13.47
CA ALA A 4 -4.09 12.82 -14.21
C ALA A 4 -2.99 12.97 -15.28
N VAL A 5 -1.80 12.43 -14.99
CA VAL A 5 -0.66 12.41 -15.93
C VAL A 5 -0.21 10.97 -16.09
N LYS A 6 -0.06 10.53 -17.35
CA LYS A 6 0.44 9.19 -17.67
C LYS A 6 1.81 8.99 -17.03
N THR A 7 1.87 8.08 -16.07
CA THR A 7 3.11 7.76 -15.35
C THR A 7 3.91 6.75 -16.17
N GLY A 8 5.12 7.11 -16.60
CA GLY A 8 5.99 6.20 -17.35
C GLY A 8 6.79 5.24 -16.47
N LEU A 9 7.04 5.63 -15.22
CA LEU A 9 7.78 4.88 -14.23
C LEU A 9 7.29 5.25 -12.83
N SER A 10 7.01 4.25 -12.00
CA SER A 10 6.71 4.36 -10.57
C SER A 10 7.75 3.53 -9.82
N VAL A 11 8.32 4.11 -8.76
CA VAL A 11 9.34 3.47 -7.92
C VAL A 11 8.93 3.66 -6.46
N ILE A 12 8.97 2.57 -5.70
CA ILE A 12 8.78 2.55 -4.25
C ILE A 12 10.13 2.15 -3.63
N ASP A 13 10.65 3.03 -2.78
CA ASP A 13 11.74 2.69 -1.89
C ASP A 13 11.18 1.86 -0.73
N ALA A 14 11.53 0.57 -0.75
CA ALA A 14 11.21 -0.38 0.31
C ALA A 14 12.52 -0.93 0.90
N SER A 15 13.57 -0.10 0.99
CA SER A 15 14.78 -0.45 1.73
C SER A 15 14.43 -0.68 3.20
N ALA A 16 13.74 0.28 3.81
CA ALA A 16 13.06 0.14 5.10
C ALA A 16 11.57 0.45 4.95
N ALA A 17 10.74 -0.38 5.58
CA ALA A 17 9.30 -0.19 5.68
C ALA A 17 8.88 -0.05 7.15
N MET A 18 7.59 0.15 7.40
CA MET A 18 7.04 0.21 8.76
C MET A 18 5.82 -0.69 8.87
N GLU A 19 5.73 -1.44 9.98
CA GLU A 19 4.55 -2.19 10.38
C GLU A 19 3.89 -1.60 11.63
N GLY A 20 2.65 -1.99 11.92
CA GLY A 20 1.86 -1.44 13.00
C GLY A 20 1.35 -0.03 12.69
N ASN A 21 1.35 0.86 13.68
CA ASN A 21 0.77 2.20 13.59
C ASN A 21 1.73 3.23 12.96
N GLY A 22 2.36 2.85 11.84
CA GLY A 22 3.16 3.77 11.03
C GLY A 22 2.33 4.95 10.48
N PRO A 23 2.98 6.06 10.09
CA PRO A 23 4.42 6.28 10.11
C PRO A 23 4.96 6.78 11.47
N SER A 24 4.10 7.08 12.45
CA SER A 24 4.53 7.70 13.72
C SER A 24 4.89 6.70 14.82
N ASP A 25 4.12 5.62 14.94
CA ASP A 25 4.19 4.68 16.08
C ASP A 25 4.25 3.22 15.57
N GLY A 26 4.95 3.04 14.45
CA GLY A 26 5.21 1.74 13.83
C GLY A 26 6.61 1.22 14.14
N THR A 27 6.82 -0.07 13.91
CA THR A 27 8.15 -0.69 13.99
C THR A 27 8.78 -0.76 12.60
N LEU A 28 10.06 -0.40 12.49
CA LEU A 28 10.79 -0.52 11.22
C LEU A 28 10.99 -1.98 10.83
N VAL A 29 10.75 -2.28 9.57
CA VAL A 29 11.00 -3.59 8.95
C VAL A 29 12.04 -3.41 7.84
N ASP A 30 13.19 -4.06 7.99
CA ASP A 30 14.21 -4.11 6.94
C ASP A 30 13.75 -5.07 5.83
N MET A 31 13.39 -4.47 4.69
CA MET A 31 12.87 -5.20 3.53
C MET A 31 13.97 -5.33 2.46
N GLY A 32 14.83 -4.32 2.30
CA GLY A 32 15.93 -4.34 1.33
C GLY A 32 15.45 -4.42 -0.13
N LEU A 33 14.26 -3.90 -0.45
CA LEU A 33 13.65 -4.01 -1.77
C LEU A 33 13.52 -2.66 -2.46
N ILE A 34 13.52 -2.70 -3.79
CA ILE A 34 13.00 -1.62 -4.63
C ILE A 34 11.90 -2.22 -5.49
N ILE A 35 10.73 -1.60 -5.49
CA ILE A 35 9.62 -1.98 -6.37
C ILE A 35 9.58 -0.94 -7.48
N ALA A 36 9.67 -1.36 -8.73
CA ALA A 36 9.61 -0.46 -9.87
C ALA A 36 8.73 -1.04 -10.97
N GLY A 37 7.93 -0.18 -11.59
CA GLY A 37 7.03 -0.60 -12.67
C GLY A 37 6.51 0.59 -13.47
N THR A 38 5.86 0.30 -14.60
CA THR A 38 5.27 1.32 -15.47
C THR A 38 3.82 1.64 -15.14
N CYS A 39 3.25 0.98 -14.12
CA CYS A 39 1.91 1.22 -13.62
C CYS A 39 1.97 1.50 -12.10
N PRO A 40 1.52 2.68 -11.63
CA PRO A 40 1.57 3.02 -10.21
C PRO A 40 0.63 2.13 -9.37
N LEU A 41 -0.54 1.76 -9.91
CA LEU A 41 -1.45 0.86 -9.22
C LEU A 41 -0.83 -0.53 -9.04
N ALA A 42 -0.19 -1.07 -10.06
CA ALA A 42 0.50 -2.37 -9.96
C ALA A 42 1.65 -2.33 -8.95
N ALA A 43 2.42 -1.24 -8.89
CA ALA A 43 3.50 -1.08 -7.90
C ALA A 43 2.96 -1.09 -6.46
N ASP A 44 1.88 -0.35 -6.19
CA ASP A 44 1.23 -0.33 -4.88
C ASP A 44 0.60 -1.68 -4.51
N MET A 45 -0.01 -2.39 -5.48
CA MET A 45 -0.53 -3.75 -5.28
C MET A 45 0.58 -4.74 -4.91
N VAL A 46 1.73 -4.66 -5.58
CA VAL A 46 2.93 -5.45 -5.24
C VAL A 46 3.41 -5.12 -3.83
N GLY A 47 3.47 -3.85 -3.46
CA GLY A 47 3.79 -3.42 -2.10
C GLY A 47 2.86 -4.03 -1.05
N ALA A 48 1.54 -3.97 -1.28
CA ALA A 48 0.53 -4.54 -0.38
C ALA A 48 0.73 -6.05 -0.19
N VAL A 49 0.88 -6.80 -1.29
CA VAL A 49 1.07 -8.26 -1.25
C VAL A 49 2.38 -8.65 -0.58
N LEU A 50 3.47 -7.91 -0.82
CA LEU A 50 4.75 -8.12 -0.15
C LEU A 50 4.68 -7.92 1.37
N MET A 51 3.81 -7.03 1.85
CA MET A 51 3.55 -6.80 3.27
C MET A 51 2.51 -7.78 3.87
N GLY A 52 1.96 -8.69 3.07
CA GLY A 52 0.99 -9.68 3.56
C GLY A 52 -0.45 -9.20 3.61
N PHE A 53 -0.79 -8.13 2.88
CA PHE A 53 -2.17 -7.68 2.70
C PHE A 53 -2.77 -8.27 1.42
N GLU A 54 -4.07 -8.53 1.46
CA GLU A 54 -4.85 -8.69 0.25
C GLU A 54 -5.13 -7.32 -0.36
N THR A 55 -5.19 -7.24 -1.69
CA THR A 55 -5.30 -5.95 -2.40
C THR A 55 -6.60 -5.20 -2.09
N ASP A 56 -7.66 -5.90 -1.69
CA ASP A 56 -8.96 -5.33 -1.31
C ASP A 56 -9.00 -4.84 0.16
N GLU A 57 -8.00 -5.19 0.98
CA GLU A 57 -7.83 -4.64 2.33
C GLU A 57 -7.29 -3.21 2.32
N VAL A 58 -6.70 -2.77 1.20
CA VAL A 58 -6.07 -1.45 1.07
C VAL A 58 -7.03 -0.46 0.42
N PRO A 59 -7.59 0.53 1.17
CA PRO A 59 -8.63 1.41 0.65
C PRO A 59 -8.21 2.22 -0.59
N ALA A 60 -6.92 2.56 -0.70
CA ALA A 60 -6.39 3.28 -1.85
C ALA A 60 -6.46 2.46 -3.14
N ILE A 61 -6.19 1.15 -3.08
CA ILE A 61 -6.31 0.22 -4.22
C ILE A 61 -7.79 0.05 -4.59
N VAL A 62 -8.66 -0.15 -3.59
CA VAL A 62 -10.11 -0.25 -3.82
C VAL A 62 -10.67 1.00 -4.51
N LEU A 63 -10.26 2.19 -4.09
CA LEU A 63 -10.66 3.45 -4.73
C LEU A 63 -10.12 3.57 -6.15
N ALA A 64 -8.90 3.10 -6.41
CA ALA A 64 -8.32 3.09 -7.75
C ALA A 64 -9.13 2.19 -8.70
N HIS A 65 -9.50 0.98 -8.28
CA HIS A 65 -10.37 0.10 -9.07
C HIS A 65 -11.74 0.73 -9.33
N LYS A 66 -12.35 1.37 -8.30
CA LYS A 66 -13.62 2.09 -8.46
C LYS A 66 -13.53 3.26 -9.45
N SER A 67 -12.34 3.84 -9.64
CA SER A 67 -12.09 4.87 -10.63
C SER A 67 -11.77 4.33 -12.04
N GLY A 68 -11.82 3.01 -12.24
CA GLY A 68 -11.57 2.36 -13.53
C GLY A 68 -10.09 2.13 -13.85
N MET A 69 -9.20 2.20 -12.86
CA MET A 69 -7.78 1.90 -13.06
C MET A 69 -7.56 0.38 -13.18
N LEU A 70 -6.58 0.00 -14.00
CA LEU A 70 -6.09 -1.36 -14.19
C LEU A 70 -4.66 -1.49 -13.67
N PRO A 71 -4.19 -2.68 -13.27
CA PRO A 71 -4.88 -4.00 -13.33
C PRO A 71 -5.99 -4.16 -12.28
N LEU A 72 -6.90 -5.12 -12.47
CA LEU A 72 -7.97 -5.41 -11.49
C LEU A 72 -7.57 -6.48 -10.48
N THR A 73 -6.77 -7.45 -10.93
CA THR A 73 -6.32 -8.58 -10.12
C THR A 73 -4.80 -8.64 -10.08
N PHE A 74 -4.26 -9.27 -9.04
CA PHE A 74 -2.82 -9.41 -8.88
C PHE A 74 -2.19 -10.28 -9.99
N ASP A 75 -2.92 -11.28 -10.48
CA ASP A 75 -2.46 -12.22 -11.52
C ASP A 75 -2.25 -11.56 -12.89
N GLU A 76 -2.80 -10.35 -13.11
CA GLU A 76 -2.53 -9.54 -14.31
C GLU A 76 -1.15 -8.86 -14.28
N ILE A 77 -0.47 -8.88 -13.14
CA ILE A 77 0.82 -8.20 -12.96
C ILE A 77 1.97 -9.13 -13.35
N GLU A 78 2.71 -8.77 -14.39
CA GLU A 78 3.97 -9.43 -14.74
C GLU A 78 5.06 -9.07 -13.72
N ILE A 79 5.47 -10.03 -12.90
CA ILE A 79 6.57 -9.85 -11.96
C ILE A 79 7.89 -10.20 -12.63
N ARG A 80 8.83 -9.25 -12.63
CA ARG A 80 10.22 -9.45 -13.06
C ARG A 80 11.16 -9.25 -11.88
N GLY A 81 12.13 -10.15 -11.73
CA GLY A 81 13.09 -10.11 -10.62
C GLY A 81 12.79 -11.17 -9.57
N LEU A 82 12.88 -10.78 -8.29
CA LEU A 82 12.61 -11.69 -7.16
C LEU A 82 11.14 -12.11 -7.17
N ARG A 83 10.88 -13.38 -6.84
CA ARG A 83 9.50 -13.84 -6.71
C ARG A 83 8.88 -13.32 -5.42
N ILE A 84 7.58 -13.09 -5.44
CA ILE A 84 6.83 -12.57 -4.29
C ILE A 84 7.00 -13.46 -3.05
N ASP A 85 6.96 -14.78 -3.20
CA ASP A 85 7.12 -15.75 -2.10
C ASP A 85 8.51 -15.69 -1.43
N GLN A 86 9.53 -15.19 -2.13
CA GLN A 86 10.89 -15.07 -1.57
C GLN A 86 11.06 -13.82 -0.70
N CYS A 87 10.21 -12.81 -0.88
CA CYS A 87 10.37 -11.49 -0.28
C CYS A 87 9.18 -11.08 0.59
N LYS A 88 8.06 -11.80 0.50
CA LYS A 88 6.86 -11.53 1.28
C LYS A 88 7.13 -11.69 2.77
N ARG A 89 6.68 -10.71 3.55
CA ARG A 89 6.61 -10.77 5.01
C ARG A 89 5.20 -10.40 5.45
N HIS A 90 4.74 -11.00 6.54
CA HIS A 90 3.45 -10.64 7.13
C HIS A 90 3.69 -9.51 8.13
N PHE A 91 3.29 -8.31 7.76
CA PHE A 91 3.41 -7.14 8.62
C PHE A 91 2.34 -7.17 9.70
N VAL A 92 2.66 -6.63 10.87
CA VAL A 92 1.64 -6.25 11.86
C VAL A 92 0.74 -5.18 11.25
N LYS A 93 -0.57 -5.44 11.19
CA LYS A 93 -1.55 -4.49 10.64
C LYS A 93 -1.77 -3.32 11.61
N PRO A 94 -2.02 -2.10 11.11
CA PRO A 94 -2.36 -0.96 11.96
C PRO A 94 -3.71 -1.17 12.65
N GLU A 95 -3.89 -0.52 13.81
CA GLU A 95 -5.20 -0.43 14.44
C GLU A 95 -6.08 0.57 13.68
N ILE A 96 -7.11 0.07 13.02
CA ILE A 96 -8.04 0.90 12.24
C ILE A 96 -9.15 1.43 13.16
N MET A 97 -9.06 2.70 13.52
CA MET A 97 -10.15 3.42 14.17
C MET A 97 -11.03 4.11 13.10
N LYS A 98 -12.35 3.94 13.18
CA LYS A 98 -13.26 4.68 12.29
C LYS A 98 -13.31 6.14 12.70
N ARG A 99 -13.35 7.06 11.73
CA ARG A 99 -13.51 8.50 11.96
C ARG A 99 -14.65 8.83 12.94
N THR A 100 -15.75 8.09 12.87
CA THR A 100 -16.91 8.24 13.77
C THR A 100 -16.58 8.01 15.24
N ASP A 101 -15.61 7.16 15.53
CA ASP A 101 -15.19 6.80 16.89
C ASP A 101 -14.13 7.78 17.41
N ILE A 102 -13.28 8.30 16.50
CA ILE A 102 -12.22 9.28 16.78
C ILE A 102 -12.78 10.69 17.04
N ASN A 103 -13.86 11.08 16.35
CA ASN A 103 -14.48 12.40 16.53
C ASN A 103 -14.94 12.67 17.97
N LYS A 104 -15.21 11.64 18.78
CA LYS A 104 -15.55 11.82 20.21
C LYS A 104 -14.33 12.19 21.07
N PHE A 105 -13.13 11.86 20.60
CA PHE A 105 -11.87 12.06 21.31
C PHE A 105 -11.13 13.33 20.87
N TRP A 106 -11.25 13.69 19.59
CA TRP A 106 -10.64 14.89 19.00
C TRP A 106 -11.64 16.03 18.74
N GLY A 107 -12.94 15.77 18.84
CA GLY A 107 -14.02 16.74 18.59
C GLY A 107 -14.40 17.58 19.81
N VAL A 108 -13.43 18.26 20.43
CA VAL A 108 -13.71 19.44 21.25
C VAL A 108 -12.81 20.57 20.74
N LYS A 109 -13.43 21.53 20.04
CA LYS A 109 -12.88 22.72 19.37
C LYS A 109 -12.29 22.51 17.97
N GLU A 110 -13.17 22.38 16.99
CA GLU A 110 -13.15 23.37 15.92
C GLU A 110 -14.29 24.37 16.23
N LEU A 111 -13.99 25.66 16.09
CA LEU A 111 -14.79 26.84 16.53
C LEU A 111 -16.29 26.77 16.17
#